data_AF-A0A3L7ZZ94-F1
#
_entry.id   AF-A0A3L7ZZ94-F1
#
_cell.length_a   1.000
_cell.length_b   1.000
_cell.length_c   1.000
_cell.angle_alpha   90.00
_cell.angle_beta   90.00
_cell.angle_gamma   90.00
#
_symmetry.space_group_name_H-M   'P 1'
#
loop_
_entity.id
_entity.type
_entity.pdbx_description
1 polymer ?
#
loop_
_entity_poly.entity_id
_entity_poly.type
_entity_poly.pdbx_seq_one_letter_code
_entity_poly.pdbx_strand_id
1 'polypeptide(L)'
;MATKKEVLQKSQEAIANYFQLSKFLFSEDAPYDVNEIPQDSPFYESAKAISDEMELDWENMSHEDSNLVMINMLADAFAAIEPDEHYDAVLTISFKKAE
;
A
#
# COMPACT_ATOMS: atom_id res chain seq x y z
N MET A 1 8.06 -3.24 24.80
CA MET A 1 7.73 -2.00 24.08
C MET A 1 8.85 -1.74 23.09
N ALA A 2 8.51 -1.42 21.83
CA ALA A 2 9.50 -0.98 20.86
C ALA A 2 10.10 0.36 21.29
N THR A 3 11.36 0.60 20.98
CA THR A 3 12.00 1.89 21.22
C THR A 3 11.48 2.93 20.23
N LYS A 4 11.49 4.22 20.61
CA LYS A 4 11.14 5.33 19.69
C LYS A 4 11.86 5.25 18.34
N LYS A 5 13.11 4.77 18.32
CA LYS A 5 13.89 4.58 17.08
C LYS A 5 13.31 3.50 16.18
N GLU A 6 12.91 2.36 16.75
CA GLU A 6 12.31 1.25 16.00
C GLU A 6 10.92 1.62 15.48
N VAL A 7 10.11 2.32 16.30
CA VAL A 7 8.80 2.86 15.89
C VAL A 7 8.98 3.83 14.71
N LEU A 8 9.93 4.76 14.80
CA LEU A 8 10.22 5.71 13.73
C LEU A 8 10.64 5.00 12.43
N GLN A 9 11.52 4.00 12.51
CA GLN A 9 11.96 3.25 11.33
C GLN A 9 10.78 2.51 10.67
N LYS A 10 9.93 1.85 11.46
CA LYS A 10 8.73 1.18 10.95
C LYS A 10 7.77 2.14 10.26
N SER A 11 7.49 3.29 10.87
CA SER A 11 6.64 4.32 10.24
C SER A 11 7.25 4.84 8.93
N GLN A 12 8.58 5.04 8.87
CA GLN A 12 9.25 5.47 7.63
C GLN A 12 9.14 4.42 6.51
N GLU A 13 9.33 3.14 6.85
CA GLU A 13 9.16 2.03 5.92
C GLU A 13 7.71 1.92 5.44
N ALA A 14 6.73 2.02 6.35
CA ALA A 14 5.30 2.01 6.01
C ALA A 14 4.91 3.16 5.08
N ILE A 15 5.39 4.38 5.35
CA ILE A 15 5.16 5.55 4.48
C ILE A 15 5.78 5.33 3.09
N ALA A 16 7.00 4.79 3.03
CA ALA A 16 7.64 4.48 1.75
C ALA A 16 6.83 3.45 0.97
N ASN A 17 6.34 2.40 1.63
CA ASN A 17 5.50 1.38 1.01
C ASN A 17 4.18 1.97 0.50
N TYR A 18 3.51 2.82 1.29
CA TYR A 18 2.30 3.52 0.87
C TYR A 18 2.52 4.37 -0.38
N PHE A 19 3.62 5.14 -0.44
CA PHE A 19 3.95 5.92 -1.64
C PHE A 19 4.28 5.06 -2.85
N GLN A 20 5.00 3.93 -2.66
CA GLN A 20 5.30 3.01 -3.75
C GLN A 20 4.04 2.35 -4.31
N LEU A 21 3.15 1.88 -3.43
CA LEU A 21 1.86 1.32 -3.80
C LEU A 21 1.00 2.37 -4.52
N SER A 22 0.87 3.58 -3.96
CA SER A 22 0.12 4.67 -4.59
C SER A 22 0.68 5.00 -5.97
N LYS A 23 2.00 5.08 -6.11
CA LYS A 23 2.63 5.33 -7.42
C LYS A 23 2.31 4.21 -8.40
N PHE A 24 2.37 2.95 -7.98
CA PHE A 24 2.08 1.81 -8.83
C PHE A 24 0.62 1.82 -9.32
N LEU A 25 -0.34 2.06 -8.42
CA LEU A 25 -1.78 2.07 -8.72
C LEU A 25 -2.27 3.31 -9.48
N PHE A 26 -1.55 4.44 -9.43
CA PHE A 26 -1.97 5.71 -10.03
C PHE A 26 -1.01 6.26 -11.10
N SER A 27 -0.03 5.45 -11.56
CA SER A 27 0.85 5.84 -12.67
C SER A 27 0.18 5.69 -14.04
N GLU A 28 0.81 6.23 -15.09
CA GLU A 28 0.35 6.03 -16.47
C GLU A 28 0.36 4.56 -16.91
N ASP A 29 1.26 3.76 -16.32
CA ASP A 29 1.39 2.32 -16.55
C ASP A 29 0.63 1.48 -15.49
N ALA A 30 -0.27 2.11 -14.72
CA ALA A 30 -1.04 1.40 -13.71
C ALA A 30 -1.93 0.32 -14.34
N PRO A 31 -2.09 -0.84 -13.67
CA PRO A 31 -3.06 -1.83 -14.09
C PRO A 31 -4.47 -1.22 -14.07
N TYR A 32 -5.30 -1.57 -15.04
CA TYR A 32 -6.69 -1.08 -15.06
C TYR A 32 -7.51 -1.77 -13.96
N ASP A 33 -7.25 -3.07 -13.78
CA ASP A 33 -7.81 -3.87 -12.70
C ASP A 33 -6.70 -4.53 -11.86
N VAL A 34 -6.94 -4.65 -10.55
CA VAL A 34 -5.94 -5.20 -9.62
C VAL A 34 -5.58 -6.66 -9.92
N ASN A 35 -6.46 -7.41 -10.57
CA ASN A 35 -6.17 -8.78 -10.98
C ASN A 35 -5.22 -8.87 -12.19
N GLU A 36 -4.95 -7.76 -12.87
CA GLU A 36 -3.93 -7.63 -13.92
C GLU A 36 -2.52 -7.38 -13.36
N ILE A 37 -2.38 -7.21 -12.04
CA ILE A 37 -1.08 -7.04 -11.40
C ILE A 37 -0.18 -8.25 -11.74
N PRO A 38 1.03 -8.03 -12.27
CA PRO A 38 1.97 -9.11 -12.55
C PRO A 38 2.33 -9.92 -11.30
N GLN A 39 2.45 -11.24 -11.41
CA GLN A 39 2.77 -12.12 -10.28
C GLN A 39 4.14 -11.85 -9.64
N ASP A 40 5.07 -11.25 -10.39
CA ASP A 40 6.38 -10.82 -9.89
C ASP A 40 6.36 -9.44 -9.23
N SER A 41 5.22 -8.74 -9.27
CA SER A 41 5.03 -7.47 -8.56
C SER A 41 5.05 -7.70 -7.05
N PRO A 42 5.71 -6.82 -6.28
CA PRO A 42 5.66 -6.88 -4.82
C PRO A 42 4.25 -6.69 -4.24
N PHE A 43 3.29 -6.23 -5.05
CA PHE A 43 1.91 -5.97 -4.63
C PHE A 43 0.93 -7.11 -4.94
N TYR A 44 1.35 -8.12 -5.72
CA TYR A 44 0.46 -9.21 -6.16
C TYR A 44 -0.14 -9.98 -5.00
N GLU A 45 0.70 -10.48 -4.09
CA GLU A 45 0.26 -11.27 -2.94
C GLU A 45 -0.67 -10.47 -2.02
N SER A 46 -0.42 -9.17 -1.87
CA SER A 46 -1.28 -8.30 -1.07
C SER A 46 -2.65 -8.12 -1.72
N ALA A 47 -2.71 -7.84 -3.02
CA ALA A 47 -3.97 -7.75 -3.76
C ALA A 47 -4.75 -9.07 -3.72
N LYS A 48 -4.04 -10.20 -3.88
CA LYS A 48 -4.63 -11.53 -3.90
C LYS A 48 -5.20 -11.92 -2.53
N ALA A 49 -4.45 -11.66 -1.45
CA ALA A 49 -4.91 -11.91 -0.09
C ALA A 49 -6.19 -11.11 0.24
N ILE A 50 -6.22 -9.82 -0.10
CA ILE A 50 -7.41 -8.98 0.13
C ILE A 50 -8.60 -9.47 -0.69
N SER A 51 -8.38 -9.83 -1.97
CA SER A 51 -9.42 -10.42 -2.81
C SER A 51 -10.00 -11.71 -2.19
N ASP A 52 -9.14 -12.56 -1.65
CA ASP A 52 -9.55 -13.83 -1.02
C ASP A 52 -10.30 -13.57 0.31
N GLU A 53 -9.88 -12.59 1.11
CA GLU A 53 -10.59 -12.15 2.33
C GLU A 53 -11.98 -11.58 2.03
N MET A 54 -12.14 -10.97 0.86
CA MET A 54 -13.42 -10.46 0.36
C MET A 54 -14.26 -11.52 -0.37
N GLU A 55 -13.78 -12.76 -0.45
CA GLU A 55 -14.43 -13.88 -1.16
C GLU A 55 -14.70 -13.60 -2.65
N LEU A 56 -13.82 -12.83 -3.31
CA LEU A 56 -13.96 -12.44 -4.71
C LEU A 56 -13.34 -13.48 -5.68
N ASP A 57 -13.94 -13.64 -6.86
CA ASP A 57 -13.37 -14.43 -7.95
C ASP A 57 -12.27 -13.62 -8.66
N TRP A 58 -11.01 -13.94 -8.36
CA TRP A 58 -9.84 -13.26 -8.93
C TRP A 58 -9.78 -13.31 -10.47
N GLU A 59 -10.17 -14.44 -11.06
CA GLU A 59 -10.06 -14.63 -12.51
C GLU A 59 -11.17 -13.91 -13.27
N ASN A 60 -12.35 -13.75 -12.65
CA ASN A 60 -13.52 -13.09 -13.23
C ASN A 60 -13.94 -11.84 -12.45
N MET A 61 -12.98 -11.12 -11.87
CA MET A 61 -13.22 -9.95 -11.04
C MET A 61 -13.87 -8.82 -11.85
N SER A 62 -14.91 -8.19 -11.31
CA SER A 62 -15.48 -6.98 -11.93
C SER A 62 -14.61 -5.76 -11.65
N HIS A 63 -14.71 -4.72 -12.48
CA HIS A 63 -13.99 -3.46 -12.24
C HIS A 63 -14.37 -2.81 -10.90
N GLU A 64 -15.62 -2.96 -10.45
CA GLU A 64 -16.06 -2.44 -9.15
C GLU A 64 -15.40 -3.19 -8.00
N ASP A 65 -15.34 -4.53 -8.07
CA ASP A 65 -14.67 -5.37 -7.07
C ASP A 65 -13.16 -5.10 -7.04
N SER A 66 -12.56 -4.92 -8.21
CA SER A 66 -11.17 -4.53 -8.38
C SER A 66 -10.86 -3.20 -7.69
N ASN A 67 -11.71 -2.19 -7.88
CA ASN A 67 -11.58 -0.92 -7.18
C ASN A 67 -11.71 -1.07 -5.66
N LEU A 68 -12.58 -1.96 -5.17
CA LEU A 68 -12.69 -2.22 -3.73
C LEU A 68 -11.41 -2.85 -3.16
N VAL A 69 -10.83 -3.82 -3.85
CA VAL A 69 -9.55 -4.42 -3.46
C VAL A 69 -8.45 -3.35 -3.47
N MET A 70 -8.37 -2.52 -4.52
CA MET A 70 -7.43 -1.40 -4.59
C MET A 70 -7.54 -0.45 -3.39
N ILE A 71 -8.76 -0.09 -3.00
CA ILE A 71 -9.03 0.78 -1.85
C ILE A 71 -8.56 0.11 -0.54
N ASN A 72 -8.83 -1.18 -0.36
CA ASN A 72 -8.39 -1.91 0.82
C ASN A 72 -6.85 -2.03 0.87
N MET A 73 -6.17 -2.25 -0.26
CA MET A 73 -4.71 -2.23 -0.31
C MET A 73 -4.13 -0.90 0.20
N LEU A 74 -4.71 0.22 -0.24
CA LEU A 74 -4.31 1.55 0.20
C LEU A 74 -4.64 1.79 1.68
N ALA A 75 -5.79 1.30 2.15
CA ALA A 75 -6.22 1.42 3.54
C ALA A 75 -5.27 0.66 4.48
N ASP A 76 -4.90 -0.58 4.13
CA ASP A 76 -3.96 -1.38 4.92
C ASP A 76 -2.57 -0.75 4.96
N ALA A 77 -2.09 -0.28 3.81
CA ALA A 77 -0.80 0.41 3.72
C ALA A 77 -0.80 1.71 4.53
N PHE A 78 -1.92 2.44 4.56
CA PHE A 78 -2.07 3.66 5.37
C PHE A 78 -2.15 3.35 6.87
N ALA A 79 -2.92 2.35 7.27
CA ALA A 79 -3.04 1.92 8.66
C ALA A 79 -1.69 1.49 9.27
N ALA A 80 -0.80 0.93 8.45
CA ALA A 80 0.55 0.55 8.87
C ALA A 80 1.46 1.74 9.24
N ILE A 81 1.10 2.99 8.90
CA ILE A 81 1.90 4.21 9.16
C ILE A 81 1.91 4.58 10.65
N GLU A 82 0.85 4.24 11.39
CA GLU A 82 0.72 4.46 12.84
C GLU A 82 0.92 3.14 13.61
N PRO A 83 2.17 2.69 13.80
CA PRO A 83 2.45 1.41 14.45
C PRO A 83 2.29 1.43 15.98
N ASP A 84 2.07 2.59 16.61
CA ASP A 84 2.03 2.75 18.07
C ASP A 84 1.13 3.92 18.51
N GLU A 85 0.18 3.64 19.40
CA GLU A 85 -0.81 4.61 19.92
C GLU A 85 -0.22 5.70 20.83
N HIS A 86 1.04 5.56 21.25
CA HIS A 86 1.73 6.53 22.12
C HIS A 86 2.57 7.56 21.35
N TYR A 87 2.67 7.44 20.02
CA TYR A 87 3.51 8.30 19.20
C TYR A 87 2.77 8.78 17.95
N ASP A 88 2.59 10.09 17.83
CA ASP A 88 2.11 10.70 16.57
C ASP A 88 3.23 10.70 15.52
N ALA A 89 2.94 10.21 14.32
CA ALA A 89 3.85 10.30 13.19
C ALA A 89 3.87 11.73 12.62
N VAL A 90 5.02 12.39 12.64
CA VAL A 90 5.21 13.70 12.00
C VAL A 90 5.99 13.53 10.70
N LEU A 91 5.30 13.63 9.56
CA LEU A 91 5.93 13.55 8.24
C LEU A 91 6.53 14.92 7.86
N THR A 92 7.86 14.95 7.71
CA THR A 92 8.58 16.13 7.19
C THR A 92 9.18 15.77 5.83
N ILE A 93 8.64 16.36 4.76
CA ILE A 93 9.19 16.21 3.41
C ILE A 93 10.13 17.39 3.13
N SER A 94 11.39 17.09 2.82
CA SER A 94 12.39 18.09 2.42
C SER A 94 12.91 17.75 1.03
N PHE A 95 12.98 18.75 0.15
CA PHE A 95 13.47 18.58 -1.21
C PHE A 95 14.88 19.17 -1.34
N LYS A 96 15.73 18.49 -2.10
CA LYS A 96 16.99 19.06 -2.61
C LYS A 96 16.91 19.18 -4.12
N LYS A 97 17.62 20.17 -4.68
CA LYS A 97 17.71 20.36 -6.13
C LYS A 97 18.36 19.11 -6.75
N ALA A 98 17.79 18.62 -7.85
CA ALA A 98 18.46 17.66 -8.71
C ALA A 98 19.61 18.40 -9.42
N GLU A 99 20.84 17.92 -9.23
CA GLU A 99 22.04 18.43 -9.93
C GLU A 99 22.03 18.01 -11.40
#